data_AF-A0A5C9BH25-F1
#
_entry.id   AF-A0A5C9BH25-F1
#
_cell.length_a   1.000
_cell.length_b   1.000
_cell.length_c   1.000
_cell.angle_alpha   90.00
_cell.angle_beta   90.00
_cell.angle_gamma   90.00
#
_symmetry.space_group_name_H-M   'P 1'
#
loop_
_entity.id
_entity.type
_entity.pdbx_description
1 polymer ?
#
loop_
_entity_poly.entity_id
_entity_poly.type
_entity_poly.pdbx_seq_one_letter_code
_entity_poly.pdbx_strand_id
1 'polypeptide(L)'
;MAFEISFTDPAVQSALIQAIGGILAAAVAAIAAAVIGRQIAGRKRLQAALQASVSDIQFLLAVETAHCEMHKEVSEESFKQRIRQEARDQGFEWSGKFTPGRVRAMSILNGN
;
A
#
# COMPACT_ATOMS: atom_id res chain seq x y z
N MET A 1 -21.37 -27.86 -50.26
CA MET A 1 -20.25 -26.98 -50.63
C MET A 1 -19.10 -27.32 -49.72
N ALA A 2 -18.13 -28.11 -50.22
CA ALA A 2 -16.94 -28.46 -49.46
C ALA A 2 -15.95 -27.29 -49.60
N PHE A 3 -15.55 -26.68 -48.49
CA PHE A 3 -14.45 -25.72 -48.48
C PHE A 3 -13.14 -26.51 -48.64
N GLU A 4 -12.58 -26.55 -49.85
CA GLU A 4 -11.19 -26.95 -50.05
C GLU A 4 -10.30 -25.80 -49.58
N ILE A 5 -9.71 -25.94 -48.38
CA ILE A 5 -8.68 -25.03 -47.90
C ILE A 5 -7.39 -25.37 -48.64
N SER A 6 -7.05 -24.57 -49.64
CA SER A 6 -5.76 -24.69 -50.34
C SER A 6 -4.65 -24.14 -49.44
N PHE A 7 -4.01 -25.02 -48.67
CA PHE A 7 -2.93 -24.66 -47.74
C PHE A 7 -1.66 -24.10 -48.42
N THR A 8 -1.59 -24.19 -49.74
CA THR A 8 -0.51 -23.62 -50.58
C THR A 8 -0.81 -22.21 -51.07
N ASP A 9 -2.01 -21.67 -50.85
CA ASP A 9 -2.33 -20.29 -51.20
C ASP A 9 -1.59 -19.31 -50.25
N PRO A 10 -0.73 -18.43 -50.76
CA PRO A 10 -0.05 -17.41 -49.97
C PRO A 10 -1.00 -16.53 -49.14
N ALA A 11 -2.23 -16.27 -49.63
CA ALA A 11 -3.22 -15.50 -48.90
C ALA A 11 -3.69 -16.24 -47.63
N VAL A 12 -3.94 -17.55 -47.72
CA VAL A 12 -4.34 -18.39 -46.58
C VAL A 12 -3.19 -18.52 -45.57
N GLN A 13 -1.95 -18.67 -46.04
CA GLN A 13 -0.78 -18.75 -45.17
C GLN A 13 -0.52 -17.44 -44.41
N SER A 14 -0.63 -16.29 -45.09
CA SER A 14 -0.45 -14.99 -44.45
C SER A 14 -1.54 -14.70 -43.41
N ALA A 15 -2.80 -15.04 -43.70
CA ALA A 15 -3.91 -14.90 -42.77
C ALA A 15 -3.71 -15.77 -41.51
N LEU A 16 -3.21 -17.00 -41.69
CA LEU A 16 -2.91 -17.90 -40.56
C LEU A 16 -1.79 -17.35 -39.67
N ILE A 17 -0.69 -16.86 -40.27
CA ILE A 17 0.42 -16.26 -39.53
C ILE A 17 -0.04 -15.02 -38.76
N GLN A 18 -0.85 -14.16 -39.38
CA GLN A 18 -1.40 -12.98 -38.72
C GLN A 18 -2.33 -13.34 -37.57
N ALA A 19 -3.19 -14.34 -37.75
CA ALA A 19 -4.08 -14.80 -36.69
C ALA A 19 -3.30 -15.34 -35.48
N ILE A 20 -2.29 -16.19 -35.71
CA ILE A 20 -1.44 -16.74 -34.65
C ILE A 20 -0.63 -15.63 -33.98
N GLY A 21 0.00 -14.74 -34.77
CA GLY A 21 0.76 -13.61 -34.26
C GLY A 21 -0.08 -12.65 -33.42
N GLY A 22 -1.33 -12.40 -33.84
CA GLY A 22 -2.29 -11.58 -33.11
C GLY A 22 -2.68 -12.19 -31.76
N ILE A 23 -2.95 -13.48 -31.71
CA ILE A 23 -3.26 -14.20 -30.46
C ILE A 23 -2.07 -14.15 -29.50
N LEU A 24 -0.85 -14.42 -29.99
CA LEU A 24 0.36 -14.37 -29.16
C LEU A 24 0.63 -12.97 -28.63
N ALA A 25 0.49 -11.94 -29.48
CA ALA A 25 0.66 -10.55 -29.06
C ALA A 25 -0.37 -10.15 -27.98
N ALA A 26 -1.64 -10.54 -28.15
CA ALA A 26 -2.68 -10.30 -27.17
C ALA A 26 -2.41 -11.03 -25.85
N ALA A 27 -1.93 -12.27 -25.90
CA ALA A 27 -1.56 -13.03 -24.71
C ALA A 27 -0.42 -12.37 -23.92
N VAL A 28 0.63 -11.91 -24.61
CA VAL A 28 1.74 -11.18 -23.97
C VAL A 28 1.27 -9.89 -23.34
N ALA A 29 0.44 -9.11 -24.04
CA ALA A 29 -0.12 -7.87 -23.51
C ALA A 29 -0.99 -8.10 -22.26
N ALA A 30 -1.82 -9.15 -22.27
CA ALA A 30 -2.65 -9.52 -21.12
C ALA A 30 -1.81 -9.93 -19.90
N ILE A 31 -0.74 -10.71 -20.11
CA ILE A 31 0.18 -11.10 -19.03
C ILE A 31 0.87 -9.86 -18.46
N ALA A 32 1.37 -8.97 -19.31
CA ALA A 32 2.02 -7.73 -18.87
C ALA A 32 1.05 -6.86 -18.04
N ALA A 33 -0.18 -6.67 -18.52
CA ALA A 33 -1.22 -5.94 -17.79
C ALA A 33 -1.55 -6.59 -16.44
N ALA A 34 -1.62 -7.92 -16.37
CA ALA A 34 -1.90 -8.64 -15.12
C ALA A 34 -0.77 -8.45 -14.08
N VAL A 35 0.49 -8.51 -14.49
CA VAL A 35 1.64 -8.31 -13.61
C VAL A 35 1.67 -6.88 -13.08
N ILE A 36 1.51 -5.89 -13.96
CA ILE A 36 1.49 -4.47 -13.59
C ILE A 36 0.30 -4.17 -12.67
N GLY A 37 -0.89 -4.67 -13.03
CA GLY A 37 -2.10 -4.52 -12.23
C GLY A 37 -1.94 -5.07 -10.82
N ARG A 38 -1.33 -6.25 -10.68
CA ARG A 38 -1.05 -6.86 -9.37
C ARG A 38 -0.06 -6.02 -8.55
N GLN A 39 0.99 -5.49 -9.16
CA GLN A 39 1.94 -4.63 -8.46
C GLN A 39 1.29 -3.32 -7.98
N ILE A 40 0.50 -2.67 -8.83
CA ILE A 40 -0.20 -1.42 -8.48
C ILE A 40 -1.21 -1.69 -7.35
N ALA A 41 -2.01 -2.75 -7.46
CA ALA A 41 -2.97 -3.12 -6.42
C ALA A 41 -2.27 -3.43 -5.08
N GLY A 42 -1.15 -4.15 -5.11
CA GLY A 42 -0.33 -4.42 -3.93
C GLY A 42 0.20 -3.13 -3.28
N ARG A 43 0.73 -2.21 -4.08
CA ARG A 43 1.20 -0.90 -3.60
C ARG A 43 0.07 -0.07 -2.97
N LYS A 44 -1.09 0.01 -3.64
CA LYS A 44 -2.27 0.72 -3.10
C LYS A 44 -2.74 0.12 -1.78
N ARG A 45 -2.75 -1.22 -1.66
CA ARG A 45 -3.11 -1.90 -0.42
C ARG A 45 -2.12 -1.60 0.70
N LEU A 46 -0.81 -1.65 0.43
CA LEU A 46 0.22 -1.31 1.40
C LEU A 46 0.14 0.17 1.81
N GLN A 47 -0.12 1.07 0.88
CA GLN A 47 -0.30 2.49 1.16
C GLN A 47 -1.52 2.73 2.06
N ALA A 48 -2.65 2.06 1.79
CA ALA A 48 -3.84 2.15 2.63
C ALA A 48 -3.59 1.61 4.05
N ALA A 49 -2.91 0.47 4.17
CA ALA A 49 -2.54 -0.10 5.47
C ALA A 49 -1.57 0.80 6.25
N LEU A 50 -0.61 1.41 5.57
CA LEU A 50 0.30 2.38 6.15
C LEU A 50 -0.45 3.61 6.65
N GLN A 51 -1.36 4.16 5.83
CA GLN A 51 -2.16 5.32 6.21
C GLN A 51 -3.02 5.04 7.44
N ALA A 52 -3.69 3.89 7.48
CA ALA A 52 -4.47 3.46 8.64
C ALA A 52 -3.58 3.36 9.89
N SER A 53 -2.44 2.68 9.79
CA SER A 53 -1.50 2.53 10.91
C SER A 53 -0.97 3.87 11.42
N VAL A 54 -0.68 4.82 10.52
CA VAL A 54 -0.23 6.18 10.88
C VAL A 54 -1.33 6.94 11.61
N SER A 55 -2.57 6.84 11.14
CA SER A 55 -3.74 7.45 11.77
C SER A 55 -3.98 6.89 13.18
N ASP A 56 -3.90 5.57 13.33
CA ASP A 56 -4.10 4.91 14.63
C ASP A 56 -3.01 5.30 15.63
N ILE A 57 -1.75 5.36 15.18
CA ILE A 57 -0.64 5.84 16.02
C ILE A 57 -0.88 7.30 16.43
N GLN A 58 -1.32 8.16 15.51
CA GLN A 58 -1.64 9.55 15.84
C GLN A 58 -2.74 9.66 16.90
N PHE A 59 -3.79 8.83 16.79
CA PHE A 59 -4.85 8.75 17.78
C PHE A 59 -4.31 8.30 19.15
N LEU A 60 -3.53 7.21 19.21
CA LEU A 60 -2.93 6.72 20.45
C LEU A 60 -2.03 7.76 21.12
N LEU A 61 -1.33 8.58 20.34
CA LEU A 61 -0.50 9.67 20.86
C LEU A 61 -1.31 10.83 21.43
N ALA A 62 -2.47 11.12 20.82
CA ALA A 62 -3.42 12.08 21.38
C ALA A 62 -4.01 11.55 22.69
N VAL A 63 -4.37 10.27 22.76
CA VAL A 63 -4.83 9.60 23.99
C VAL A 63 -3.76 9.66 25.08
N GLU A 64 -2.50 9.34 24.78
CA GLU A 64 -1.38 9.46 25.73
C GLU A 64 -1.28 10.89 26.28
N THR A 65 -1.41 11.89 25.40
CA THR A 65 -1.33 13.31 25.78
C THR A 65 -2.47 13.69 26.71
N ALA A 66 -3.72 13.40 26.35
CA ALA A 66 -4.89 13.68 27.17
C ALA A 66 -4.82 12.94 28.53
N HIS A 67 -4.39 11.68 28.53
CA HIS A 67 -4.21 10.90 29.75
C HIS A 67 -3.17 11.54 30.68
N CYS A 68 -2.06 12.04 30.12
CA CYS A 68 -1.04 12.74 30.89
C CYS A 68 -1.53 14.09 31.43
N GLU A 69 -2.37 14.82 30.68
CA GLU A 69 -2.96 16.09 31.13
C GLU A 69 -3.94 15.86 32.29
N MET A 70 -4.86 14.90 32.15
CA MET A 70 -5.78 14.52 33.24
C MET A 70 -5.02 14.05 34.50
N HIS A 71 -3.92 13.31 34.34
CA HIS A 71 -3.10 12.90 35.48
C HIS A 71 -2.38 14.06 36.19
N LYS A 72 -1.98 15.11 35.46
CA LYS A 72 -1.40 16.30 36.06
C LYS A 72 -2.43 17.08 36.88
N GLU A 73 -3.66 17.14 36.39
CA GLU A 73 -4.76 17.81 37.11
C GLU A 73 -5.07 17.13 38.47
N VAL A 74 -4.87 15.81 38.56
CA VAL A 74 -5.16 15.03 39.77
C VAL A 74 -3.93 14.83 40.68
N SER A 75 -2.72 14.71 40.12
CA SER A 75 -1.51 14.33 40.89
C SER A 75 -0.37 15.35 40.86
N GLU A 76 -0.56 16.52 40.25
CA GLU A 76 0.45 17.58 40.02
C GLU A 76 1.68 17.16 39.18
N GLU A 77 1.83 15.87 38.83
CA GLU A 77 2.93 15.32 38.05
C GLU A 77 2.43 14.60 36.78
N SER A 78 3.26 14.54 35.74
CA SER A 78 3.01 13.68 34.57
C SER A 78 3.93 12.47 34.58
N PHE A 79 3.33 11.28 34.55
CA PHE A 79 4.08 10.02 34.50
C PHE A 79 4.50 9.59 33.09
N LYS A 80 4.45 10.51 32.11
CA LYS A 80 4.72 10.19 30.70
C LYS A 80 6.05 9.47 30.48
N GLN A 81 7.14 10.00 31.03
CA GLN A 81 8.47 9.41 30.84
C GLN A 81 8.60 8.09 31.60
N ARG A 82 7.97 7.99 32.79
CA ARG A 82 7.96 6.77 33.60
C ARG A 82 7.25 5.63 32.88
N ILE A 83 6.06 5.89 32.34
CA ILE A 83 5.30 4.90 31.56
C ILE A 83 6.03 4.53 30.26
N ARG A 84 6.69 5.48 29.60
CA ARG A 84 7.50 5.17 28.40
C ARG A 84 8.72 4.31 28.74
N GLN A 85 9.32 4.50 29.91
CA GLN A 85 10.43 3.66 30.36
C GLN A 85 9.92 2.26 30.70
N GLU A 86 8.82 2.15 31.44
CA GLU A 86 8.16 0.88 31.75
C GLU A 86 7.82 0.09 30.46
N ALA A 87 7.28 0.74 29.44
CA ALA A 87 7.02 0.10 28.15
C ALA A 87 8.32 -0.42 27.48
N ARG A 88 9.44 0.31 27.59
CA ARG A 88 10.74 -0.16 27.09
C ARG A 88 11.26 -1.34 27.89
N ASP A 89 11.08 -1.32 29.20
CA ASP A 89 11.51 -2.39 30.11
C ASP A 89 10.72 -3.68 29.86
N GLN A 90 9.48 -3.57 29.39
CA GLN A 90 8.66 -4.69 28.90
C GLN A 90 9.05 -5.16 27.48
N GLY A 91 10.05 -4.54 26.86
CA GLY A 91 10.59 -4.92 25.55
C GLY A 91 9.92 -4.24 24.35
N PHE A 92 9.05 -3.25 24.56
CA PHE A 92 8.47 -2.49 23.45
C PHE A 92 9.41 -1.39 22.98
N GLU A 93 9.65 -1.32 21.67
CA GLU A 93 10.44 -0.26 21.06
C GLU A 93 9.58 0.73 20.29
N TRP A 94 9.82 2.02 20.52
CA TRP A 94 9.20 3.08 19.77
C TRP A 94 10.14 3.63 18.72
N SER A 95 9.80 3.41 17.45
CA SER A 95 10.53 3.91 16.28
C SER A 95 10.71 5.43 16.22
N GLY A 96 9.87 6.23 16.90
CA GLY A 96 9.87 7.69 16.82
C GLY A 96 9.59 8.28 15.42
N LYS A 97 9.21 7.45 14.45
CA LYS A 97 8.97 7.88 13.06
C LYS A 97 7.65 8.64 12.91
N PHE A 98 6.63 8.23 13.67
CA PHE A 98 5.27 8.74 13.58
C PHE A 98 4.87 9.58 14.81
N THR A 99 5.71 10.52 15.23
CA THR A 99 5.36 11.47 16.29
C THR A 99 4.37 12.53 15.76
N PRO A 100 3.55 13.19 16.62
CA PRO A 100 2.48 14.06 16.14
C PRO A 100 2.96 15.23 15.27
N GLY A 101 4.19 15.71 15.50
CA GLY A 101 4.82 16.72 14.64
C GLY A 101 5.25 16.17 13.28
N ARG A 102 5.84 14.97 13.24
CA ARG A 102 6.28 14.32 12.00
C ARG A 102 5.12 13.82 11.16
N VAL A 103 4.08 13.29 11.79
CA VAL A 103 2.86 12.83 11.09
C VAL A 103 2.11 14.00 10.49
N ARG A 104 1.97 15.13 11.21
CA ARG A 104 1.45 16.37 10.62
C ARG A 104 2.29 16.80 9.42
N ALA A 105 3.62 16.80 9.51
CA ALA A 105 4.46 17.11 8.35
C ALA A 105 4.25 16.14 7.16
N MET A 106 4.03 14.85 7.43
CA MET A 106 3.74 13.85 6.41
C MET A 106 2.34 14.01 5.79
N SER A 107 1.34 14.43 6.57
CA SER A 107 -0.02 14.66 6.03
C SER A 107 -0.08 15.89 5.14
N ILE A 108 0.75 16.92 5.37
CA ILE A 108 0.81 18.12 4.50
C ILE A 108 1.38 17.79 3.11
N LEU A 109 2.11 16.67 2.97
CA LEU A 109 2.56 16.15 1.66
C LEU A 109 1.48 15.39 0.89
N ASN A 110 0.39 15.02 1.56
CA ASN A 110 -0.80 14.44 0.96
C ASN A 110 -1.84 15.56 0.82
N GLY A 111 -1.60 16.48 -0.11
CA GLY A 111 -2.52 17.57 -0.43
C GLY A 111 -3.93 17.04 -0.67
N ASN A 112 -4.89 17.73 -0.05
CA ASN A 112 -6.18 17.98 -0.70
C ASN A 112 -5.96 19.03 -1.78
#